data_AF-A0A8B6FP58-F1
#
_entry.id   AF-A0A8B6FP58-F1
#
_cell.length_a   1.000
_cell.length_b   1.000
_cell.length_c   1.000
_cell.angle_alpha   90.00
_cell.angle_beta   90.00
_cell.angle_gamma   90.00
#
_symmetry.space_group_name_H-M   'P 1'
#
loop_
_entity.id
_entity.type
_entity.pdbx_description
1 polymer ?
#
loop_
_entity_poly.entity_id
_entity_poly.type
_entity_poly.pdbx_seq_one_letter_code
_entity_poly.pdbx_strand_id
1 'polypeptide(L)'
;MSYKSASAHVQYNGLTSDNFSISQGVGQGRVLSSWLFSLYINDLILQLISTNCGIRIRIGYLNIPAILLADDTTLLSASPKGLQGLLDCVQTYACKWRLKYNGTKSCVLAFNNNTDVDIKLGNTKIACKTDTIYAGTLITNNNKTFERTKNAAKKLKKNLHSLYSAGVNPKGLTPITNTLIWKRFVLPTALYSCEVWGQLSKF
;
A
#
# COMPACT_ATOMS: atom_id res chain seq x y z
N MET A 1 -1.18 10.82 18.90
CA MET A 1 0.28 10.96 19.04
C MET A 1 0.65 12.36 18.56
N SER A 2 1.36 13.15 19.36
CA SER A 2 1.88 14.47 18.97
C SER A 2 3.17 14.76 19.73
N TYR A 3 4.07 15.51 19.11
CA TYR A 3 5.25 16.05 19.78
C TYR A 3 4.80 17.11 20.80
N LYS A 4 5.26 17.01 22.05
CA LYS A 4 4.92 17.99 23.08
C LYS A 4 5.46 19.37 22.65
N SER A 5 4.60 20.39 22.66
CA SER A 5 4.94 21.78 22.29
C SER A 5 5.44 21.98 20.85
N ALA A 6 5.04 21.13 19.89
CA ALA A 6 5.40 21.37 18.51
C ALA A 6 4.66 22.57 17.90
N SER A 7 5.41 23.44 17.22
CA SER A 7 4.89 24.50 16.37
C SER A 7 5.32 24.30 14.91
N ALA A 8 4.58 24.91 13.99
CA ALA A 8 4.93 24.99 12.58
C ALA A 8 4.53 26.36 12.02
N HIS A 9 5.07 26.68 10.84
CA HIS A 9 4.67 27.82 10.01
C HIS A 9 4.61 27.35 8.56
N VAL A 10 3.91 28.10 7.71
CA VAL A 10 3.82 27.86 6.27
C VAL A 10 4.74 28.85 5.56
N GLN A 11 5.60 28.34 4.69
CA GLN A 11 6.38 29.17 3.77
C GLN A 11 5.84 29.02 2.35
N TYR A 12 5.49 30.14 1.71
CA TYR A 12 4.96 30.16 0.34
C TYR A 12 5.44 31.42 -0.39
N ASN A 13 6.06 31.26 -1.57
CA ASN A 13 6.60 32.36 -2.38
C ASN A 13 7.50 33.34 -1.59
N GLY A 14 8.34 32.83 -0.68
CA GLY A 14 9.23 33.64 0.14
C GLY A 14 8.57 34.33 1.34
N LEU A 15 7.23 34.27 1.46
CA LEU A 15 6.50 34.75 2.62
C LEU A 15 6.35 33.63 3.65
N THR A 16 6.39 34.00 4.93
CA THR A 16 6.28 33.07 6.05
C THR A 16 5.08 33.46 6.89
N SER A 17 4.21 32.50 7.21
CA SER A 17 3.08 32.73 8.12
C SER A 17 3.54 32.86 9.56
N ASP A 18 2.65 33.34 10.44
CA ASP A 18 2.84 33.20 11.87
C ASP A 18 2.95 31.73 12.28
N ASN A 19 3.59 31.49 13.42
CA ASN A 19 3.68 30.16 14.01
C ASN A 19 2.32 29.71 14.56
N PHE A 20 1.95 28.46 14.31
CA PHE A 20 0.78 27.81 14.88
C PHE A 20 1.18 26.52 15.61
N SER A 21 0.44 26.17 16.65
CA SER A 21 0.69 24.96 17.45
C SER A 21 0.14 23.71 16.76
N ILE A 22 0.92 22.62 16.77
CA ILE A 22 0.50 21.31 16.29
C ILE A 22 -0.07 20.51 17.47
N SER A 23 -1.38 20.31 17.47
CA SER A 23 -2.08 19.54 18.51
C SER A 23 -2.10 18.03 18.24
N GLN A 24 -2.05 17.61 16.97
CA GLN A 24 -2.18 16.21 16.56
C GLN A 24 -1.32 15.89 15.33
N GLY A 25 -0.82 14.66 15.28
CA GLY A 25 -0.12 14.10 14.13
C GLY A 25 1.40 14.09 14.30
N VAL A 26 2.05 13.51 13.30
CA VAL A 26 3.52 13.48 13.17
C VAL A 26 3.91 14.22 11.89
N GLY A 27 5.01 14.97 11.93
CA GLY A 27 5.46 15.73 10.76
C GLY A 27 5.92 14.80 9.63
N GLN A 28 5.44 15.03 8.41
CA GLN A 28 5.90 14.28 7.25
C GLN A 28 7.39 14.56 6.96
N GLY A 29 8.13 13.54 6.53
CA GLY A 29 9.56 13.66 6.21
C GLY A 29 10.51 13.72 7.42
N ARG A 30 10.00 13.70 8.65
CA ARG A 30 10.85 13.61 9.85
C ARG A 30 11.29 12.18 10.11
N VAL A 31 12.56 12.00 10.46
CA VAL A 31 13.21 10.69 10.71
C VAL A 31 12.43 9.84 11.73
N LEU A 32 11.91 10.47 12.80
CA LEU A 32 11.20 9.76 13.87
C LEU A 32 9.74 9.43 13.55
N SER A 33 9.12 10.09 12.57
CA SER A 33 7.69 9.94 12.33
C SER A 33 7.29 8.51 11.94
N SER A 34 8.13 7.83 11.15
CA SER A 34 7.90 6.43 10.78
C SER A 34 7.94 5.50 11.99
N TRP A 35 8.91 5.69 12.88
CA TRP A 35 9.06 4.85 14.08
C TRP A 35 7.91 5.07 15.07
N LEU A 36 7.52 6.33 15.27
CA LEU A 36 6.38 6.68 16.10
C LEU A 36 5.07 6.08 15.55
N PHE A 37 4.88 6.12 14.22
CA PHE A 37 3.74 5.47 13.58
C PHE A 37 3.74 3.96 13.81
N SER A 38 4.89 3.28 13.67
CA SER A 38 5.00 1.85 13.93
C SER A 38 4.62 1.48 15.36
N LEU A 39 5.09 2.23 16.36
CA LEU A 39 4.70 2.02 17.76
C LEU A 39 3.20 2.20 17.96
N TYR A 40 2.64 3.23 17.35
CA TYR A 40 1.23 3.55 17.50
C TYR A 40 0.30 2.55 16.81
N ILE A 41 0.74 1.86 15.77
CA ILE A 41 -0.05 0.82 15.09
C ILE A 41 0.14 -0.57 15.70
N ASN A 42 1.20 -0.80 16.48
CA ASN A 42 1.49 -2.09 17.08
C ASN A 42 0.32 -2.66 17.92
N ASP A 43 -0.34 -1.82 18.70
CA ASP A 43 -1.49 -2.23 19.51
C ASP A 43 -2.67 -2.72 18.65
N LEU A 44 -2.87 -2.12 17.47
CA LEU A 44 -3.89 -2.57 16.52
C LEU A 44 -3.55 -3.98 16.01
N ILE A 45 -2.29 -4.24 15.66
CA ILE A 45 -1.85 -5.56 15.19
C ILE A 45 -2.13 -6.62 16.25
N LEU A 46 -1.78 -6.35 17.51
CA LEU A 46 -2.01 -7.29 18.62
C LEU A 46 -3.52 -7.56 18.83
N GLN A 47 -4.35 -6.53 18.76
CA GLN A 47 -5.81 -6.68 18.84
C GLN A 47 -6.34 -7.52 17.67
N LEU A 48 -5.90 -7.28 16.45
CA LEU A 48 -6.30 -8.05 15.28
C LEU A 48 -5.90 -9.52 15.38
N ILE A 49 -4.70 -9.82 15.88
CA ILE A 49 -4.26 -11.21 16.11
C ILE A 49 -5.17 -11.90 17.13
N SER A 50 -5.54 -11.21 18.21
CA SER A 50 -6.40 -11.76 19.27
C SER A 50 -7.80 -12.15 18.80
N THR A 51 -8.31 -11.54 17.71
CA THR A 51 -9.63 -11.89 17.15
C THR A 51 -9.69 -13.30 16.58
N ASN A 52 -8.55 -13.92 16.26
CA ASN A 52 -8.49 -15.22 15.57
C ASN A 52 -9.28 -15.27 14.24
N CYS A 53 -9.60 -14.12 13.65
CA CYS A 53 -10.36 -13.98 12.42
C CYS A 53 -9.48 -13.87 11.16
N GLY A 54 -8.15 -13.96 11.32
CA GLY A 54 -7.19 -13.89 10.22
C GLY A 54 -7.12 -15.15 9.36
N ILE A 55 -6.29 -15.11 8.31
CA ILE A 55 -5.97 -16.30 7.53
C ILE A 55 -5.00 -17.17 8.32
N ARG A 56 -5.35 -18.45 8.48
CA ARG A 56 -4.49 -19.45 9.11
C ARG A 56 -3.65 -20.17 8.05
N ILE A 57 -2.34 -20.05 8.16
CA ILE A 57 -1.39 -20.79 7.32
C ILE A 57 -0.99 -22.05 8.08
N ARG A 58 -1.16 -23.22 7.43
CA ARG A 58 -0.82 -24.52 8.02
C ARG A 58 0.67 -24.63 8.35
N ILE A 59 1.51 -24.00 7.54
CA ILE A 59 2.96 -23.94 7.76
C ILE A 59 3.22 -22.98 8.92
N GLY A 60 3.73 -23.52 10.03
CA GLY A 60 4.07 -22.73 11.22
C GLY A 60 2.89 -22.29 12.09
N TYR A 61 1.66 -22.79 11.83
CA TYR A 61 0.45 -22.46 12.58
C TYR A 61 0.21 -20.94 12.74
N LEU A 62 0.54 -20.16 11.71
CA LEU A 62 0.52 -18.71 11.76
C LEU A 62 -0.89 -18.16 11.45
N ASN A 63 -1.38 -17.26 12.30
CA ASN A 63 -2.57 -16.47 12.04
C ASN A 63 -2.17 -15.08 11.51
N ILE A 64 -2.53 -14.76 10.26
CA ILE A 64 -2.24 -13.49 9.62
C ILE A 64 -3.56 -12.72 9.43
N PRO A 65 -3.90 -11.78 10.33
CA PRO A 65 -5.13 -10.99 10.21
C PRO A 65 -4.95 -9.75 9.32
N ALA A 66 -3.73 -9.23 9.18
CA ALA A 66 -3.48 -8.00 8.46
C ALA A 66 -2.04 -7.90 7.93
N ILE A 67 -1.89 -7.10 6.87
CA ILE A 67 -0.61 -6.57 6.37
C ILE A 67 -0.73 -5.06 6.39
N LEU A 68 0.19 -4.39 7.07
CA LEU A 68 0.18 -2.94 7.26
C LEU A 68 1.37 -2.32 6.54
N LEU A 69 1.09 -1.34 5.68
CA LEU A 69 2.08 -0.59 4.92
C LEU A 69 1.83 0.90 5.09
N ALA A 70 2.53 1.53 6.03
CA ALA A 70 2.24 2.91 6.43
C ALA A 70 0.73 3.10 6.70
N ASP A 71 0.06 4.04 6.05
CA ASP A 71 -1.37 4.31 6.17
C ASP A 71 -2.28 3.27 5.50
N ASP A 72 -1.76 2.42 4.61
CA ASP A 72 -2.51 1.34 3.99
C ASP A 72 -2.63 0.13 4.93
N THR A 73 -3.86 -0.22 5.28
CA THR A 73 -4.20 -1.40 6.10
C THR A 73 -4.93 -2.43 5.23
N THR A 74 -4.32 -3.61 5.04
CA THR A 74 -4.94 -4.73 4.32
C THR A 74 -5.31 -5.81 5.30
N LEU A 75 -6.60 -6.13 5.41
CA LEU A 75 -7.11 -7.18 6.27
C LEU A 75 -7.29 -8.48 5.47
N LEU A 76 -7.00 -9.61 6.10
CA LEU A 76 -7.04 -10.93 5.48
C LEU A 76 -7.90 -11.85 6.34
N SER A 77 -8.92 -12.46 5.74
CA SER A 77 -9.79 -13.43 6.41
C SER A 77 -10.21 -14.52 5.43
N ALA A 78 -10.42 -15.74 5.94
CA ALA A 78 -10.96 -16.86 5.16
C ALA A 78 -12.48 -16.81 4.99
N SER A 79 -13.19 -15.90 5.69
CA SER A 79 -14.64 -15.77 5.62
C SER A 79 -15.12 -14.32 5.68
N PRO A 80 -16.28 -13.99 5.08
CA PRO A 80 -16.93 -12.68 5.22
C PRO A 80 -17.15 -12.26 6.67
N LYS A 81 -17.64 -13.17 7.51
CA LYS A 81 -17.89 -12.91 8.93
C LYS A 81 -16.60 -12.59 9.68
N GLY A 82 -15.52 -13.32 9.41
CA GLY A 82 -14.20 -13.01 9.97
C GLY A 82 -13.67 -11.66 9.50
N LEU A 83 -13.88 -11.31 8.22
CA LEU A 83 -13.47 -10.01 7.68
C LEU A 83 -14.22 -8.86 8.36
N GLN A 84 -15.53 -9.02 8.57
CA GLN A 84 -16.33 -8.03 9.31
C GLN A 84 -15.82 -7.87 10.75
N GLY A 85 -15.52 -8.97 11.45
CA GLY A 85 -14.95 -8.91 12.80
C GLY A 85 -13.59 -8.18 12.87
N LEU A 86 -12.73 -8.35 11.86
CA LEU A 86 -11.49 -7.59 11.75
C LEU A 86 -11.77 -6.10 11.51
N LEU A 87 -12.74 -5.75 10.66
CA LEU A 87 -13.12 -4.36 10.41
C LEU A 87 -13.75 -3.69 11.64
N ASP A 88 -14.54 -4.42 12.42
CA ASP A 88 -15.12 -3.93 13.67
C ASP A 88 -14.03 -3.65 14.72
N CYS A 89 -13.00 -4.50 14.78
CA CYS A 89 -11.81 -4.28 15.60
C CYS A 89 -11.05 -3.02 15.14
N VAL A 90 -10.79 -2.88 13.84
CA VAL A 90 -10.17 -1.67 13.25
C VAL A 90 -10.99 -0.42 13.58
N GLN A 91 -12.32 -0.48 13.44
CA GLN A 91 -13.21 0.64 13.72
C GLN A 91 -13.17 1.05 15.20
N THR A 92 -13.18 0.07 16.10
CA THR A 92 -13.08 0.30 17.55
C THR A 92 -11.75 0.95 17.92
N TYR A 93 -10.65 0.45 17.34
CA TYR A 93 -9.33 1.02 17.50
C TYR A 93 -9.27 2.46 16.96
N ALA A 94 -9.82 2.69 15.77
CA ALA A 94 -9.86 3.99 15.14
C ALA A 94 -10.62 5.02 15.98
N CYS A 95 -11.78 4.65 16.54
CA CYS A 95 -12.53 5.49 17.45
C CYS A 95 -11.72 5.83 18.72
N LYS A 96 -11.11 4.82 19.36
CA LYS A 96 -10.30 5.00 20.58
C LYS A 96 -9.14 5.97 20.34
N TRP A 97 -8.46 5.83 19.21
CA TRP A 97 -7.24 6.55 18.92
C TRP A 97 -7.41 7.75 17.98
N ARG A 98 -8.67 8.08 17.65
CA ARG A 98 -9.07 9.20 16.79
C ARG A 98 -8.48 9.11 15.37
N LEU A 99 -8.44 7.90 14.82
CA LEU A 99 -8.13 7.65 13.42
C LEU A 99 -9.39 7.69 12.57
N LYS A 100 -9.22 8.04 11.29
CA LYS A 100 -10.30 8.05 10.32
C LYS A 100 -9.85 7.30 9.08
N TYR A 101 -10.41 6.11 8.88
CA TYR A 101 -10.24 5.36 7.65
C TYR A 101 -11.14 5.93 6.54
N ASN A 102 -10.67 5.81 5.30
CA ASN A 102 -11.38 6.29 4.13
C ASN A 102 -12.17 5.15 3.45
N GLY A 103 -13.40 4.91 3.92
CA GLY A 103 -14.25 3.84 3.39
C GLY A 103 -14.55 3.92 1.89
N THR A 104 -14.51 5.11 1.27
CA THR A 104 -14.75 5.27 -0.18
C THR A 104 -13.52 4.87 -1.01
N LYS A 105 -12.32 4.99 -0.46
CA LYS A 105 -11.08 4.49 -1.07
C LYS A 105 -10.82 3.02 -0.75
N SER A 106 -11.36 2.51 0.36
CA SER A 106 -11.30 1.09 0.70
C SER A 106 -12.10 0.23 -0.27
N CYS A 107 -11.64 -1.00 -0.49
CA CYS A 107 -12.36 -2.00 -1.28
C CYS A 107 -12.15 -3.40 -0.70
N VAL A 108 -13.09 -4.30 -0.95
CA VAL A 108 -12.95 -5.73 -0.68
C VAL A 108 -12.58 -6.43 -1.98
N LEU A 109 -11.56 -7.29 -1.90
CA LEU A 109 -11.19 -8.19 -2.99
C LEU A 109 -11.48 -9.62 -2.54
N ALA A 110 -12.53 -10.22 -3.10
CA ALA A 110 -12.94 -11.58 -2.77
C ALA A 110 -12.40 -12.58 -3.80
N PHE A 111 -11.59 -13.53 -3.33
CA PHE A 111 -11.05 -14.62 -4.14
C PHE A 111 -12.06 -15.78 -4.24
N ASN A 112 -12.02 -16.54 -5.34
CA ASN A 112 -12.88 -17.71 -5.61
C ASN A 112 -14.38 -17.40 -5.85
N ASN A 113 -14.69 -16.37 -6.63
CA ASN A 113 -16.04 -16.07 -7.16
C ASN A 113 -17.14 -15.67 -6.17
N ASN A 114 -16.83 -15.38 -4.90
CA ASN A 114 -17.80 -14.76 -3.99
C ASN A 114 -17.82 -13.24 -4.17
N THR A 115 -18.57 -12.74 -5.15
CA THR A 115 -18.65 -11.29 -5.42
C THR A 115 -19.67 -10.55 -4.56
N ASP A 116 -20.65 -11.26 -4.00
CA ASP A 116 -21.71 -10.66 -3.18
C ASP A 116 -21.38 -10.78 -1.68
N VAL A 117 -20.58 -9.83 -1.18
CA VAL A 117 -20.20 -9.76 0.23
C VAL A 117 -20.63 -8.40 0.78
N ASP A 118 -21.58 -8.39 1.73
CA ASP A 118 -21.99 -7.17 2.43
C ASP A 118 -21.05 -6.89 3.60
N ILE A 119 -20.04 -6.05 3.35
CA ILE A 119 -19.01 -5.67 4.32
C ILE A 119 -19.06 -4.17 4.56
N LYS A 120 -18.94 -3.77 5.83
CA LYS A 120 -19.03 -2.38 6.27
C LYS A 120 -17.84 -2.00 7.14
N LEU A 121 -17.39 -0.77 6.99
CA LEU A 121 -16.43 -0.11 7.88
C LEU A 121 -17.18 0.99 8.64
N GLY A 122 -17.48 0.74 9.91
CA GLY A 122 -18.44 1.54 10.66
C GLY A 122 -19.79 1.57 9.93
N ASN A 123 -20.25 2.76 9.57
CA ASN A 123 -21.52 2.94 8.85
C ASN A 123 -21.35 2.96 7.31
N THR A 124 -20.13 2.81 6.80
CA THR A 124 -19.85 2.89 5.36
C THR A 124 -19.75 1.51 4.73
N LYS A 125 -20.55 1.25 3.69
CA LYS A 125 -20.44 0.01 2.90
C LYS A 125 -19.20 0.08 2.02
N ILE A 126 -18.39 -0.97 2.05
CA ILE A 126 -17.17 -1.07 1.23
C ILE A 126 -17.53 -1.75 -0.09
N ALA A 127 -17.07 -1.18 -1.20
CA ALA A 127 -17.30 -1.77 -2.52
C ALA A 127 -16.47 -3.07 -2.70
N CYS A 128 -17.13 -4.13 -3.17
CA CYS A 128 -16.45 -5.32 -3.66
C CYS A 128 -15.93 -5.05 -5.08
N LYS A 129 -14.64 -5.28 -5.32
CA LYS A 129 -13.98 -5.09 -6.62
C LYS A 129 -13.35 -6.40 -7.07
N THR A 130 -13.11 -6.52 -8.38
CA THR A 130 -12.40 -7.65 -9.00
C THR A 130 -10.90 -7.42 -9.05
N ASP A 131 -10.46 -6.16 -8.95
CA ASP A 131 -9.07 -5.76 -8.91
C ASP A 131 -8.82 -4.52 -8.03
N THR A 132 -7.57 -4.34 -7.62
CA THR A 132 -7.11 -3.16 -6.90
C THR A 132 -5.59 -2.99 -7.04
N ILE A 133 -5.09 -1.80 -6.79
CA ILE A 133 -3.65 -1.52 -6.71
C ILE A 133 -3.25 -1.62 -5.24
N TYR A 134 -2.38 -2.56 -4.92
CA TYR A 134 -1.78 -2.72 -3.59
C TYR A 134 -0.28 -2.49 -3.68
N ALA A 135 0.26 -1.54 -2.91
CA ALA A 135 1.68 -1.17 -2.92
C ALA A 135 2.23 -0.89 -4.35
N GLY A 136 1.42 -0.31 -5.24
CA GLY A 136 1.82 -0.05 -6.63
C GLY A 136 1.72 -1.25 -7.59
N THR A 137 1.18 -2.37 -7.13
CA THR A 137 1.03 -3.61 -7.90
C THR A 137 -0.44 -4.00 -8.06
N LEU A 138 -0.83 -4.34 -9.30
CA LEU A 138 -2.19 -4.77 -9.61
C LEU A 138 -2.46 -6.16 -9.00
N ILE A 139 -3.43 -6.24 -8.11
CA ILE A 139 -3.93 -7.49 -7.54
C ILE A 139 -5.33 -7.75 -8.10
N THR A 140 -5.54 -8.94 -8.65
CA THR A 140 -6.83 -9.38 -9.21
C THR A 140 -7.32 -10.60 -8.42
N ASN A 141 -8.62 -10.76 -8.33
CA ASN A 141 -9.25 -11.89 -7.62
C ASN A 141 -9.14 -13.24 -8.33
N ASN A 142 -8.76 -13.23 -9.61
CA ASN A 142 -8.75 -14.41 -10.49
C ASN A 142 -7.38 -15.11 -10.57
N ASN A 143 -6.43 -14.73 -9.71
CA ASN A 143 -5.05 -15.26 -9.66
C ASN A 143 -4.28 -15.19 -11.00
N LYS A 144 -4.78 -14.44 -11.99
CA LYS A 144 -4.12 -14.28 -13.29
C LYS A 144 -2.96 -13.30 -13.17
N THR A 145 -1.82 -13.67 -13.72
CA THR A 145 -0.56 -12.91 -13.63
C THR A 145 -0.24 -12.14 -14.90
N PHE A 146 -0.91 -12.47 -16.02
CA PHE A 146 -0.66 -11.88 -17.34
C PHE A 146 -0.80 -10.36 -17.38
N GLU A 147 -1.84 -9.80 -16.74
CA GLU A 147 -2.01 -8.34 -16.73
C GLU A 147 -0.91 -7.63 -15.92
N ARG A 148 -0.35 -8.29 -14.89
CA ARG A 148 0.80 -7.76 -14.13
C ARG A 148 2.05 -7.68 -14.99
N THR A 149 2.41 -8.77 -15.67
CA THR A 149 3.59 -8.83 -16.54
C THR A 149 3.45 -7.89 -17.74
N LYS A 150 2.25 -7.80 -18.32
CA LYS A 150 1.92 -6.83 -19.38
C LYS A 150 2.08 -5.38 -18.91
N ASN A 151 1.62 -5.05 -17.70
CA ASN A 151 1.78 -3.72 -17.12
C ASN A 151 3.25 -3.40 -16.83
N ALA A 152 4.03 -4.35 -16.33
CA ALA A 152 5.47 -4.21 -16.15
C ALA A 152 6.19 -3.93 -17.48
N ALA A 153 5.88 -4.68 -18.54
CA ALA A 153 6.43 -4.45 -19.88
C ALA A 153 6.04 -3.09 -20.47
N LYS A 154 4.79 -2.64 -20.27
CA LYS A 154 4.35 -1.29 -20.65
C LYS A 154 5.10 -0.21 -19.90
N LYS A 155 5.28 -0.37 -18.58
CA LYS A 155 6.04 0.57 -17.73
C LYS A 155 7.50 0.66 -18.18
N LEU A 156 8.13 -0.47 -18.50
CA LEU A 156 9.47 -0.53 -19.07
C LEU A 156 9.57 0.27 -20.37
N LYS A 157 8.68 0.00 -21.33
CA LYS A 157 8.64 0.72 -22.61
C LYS A 157 8.45 2.22 -22.40
N LYS A 158 7.50 2.62 -21.56
CA LYS A 158 7.22 4.03 -21.25
C LYS A 158 8.44 4.73 -20.65
N ASN A 159 9.10 4.10 -19.68
CA ASN A 159 10.30 4.66 -19.04
C ASN A 159 11.47 4.78 -20.01
N LEU A 160 11.67 3.79 -20.89
CA LEU A 160 12.70 3.85 -21.91
C LEU A 160 12.41 4.97 -22.92
N HIS A 161 11.17 5.09 -23.38
CA HIS A 161 10.75 6.16 -24.27
C HIS A 161 10.89 7.56 -23.64
N SER A 162 10.56 7.72 -22.35
CA SER A 162 10.71 9.02 -21.69
C SER A 162 12.17 9.45 -21.55
N LEU A 163 13.11 8.51 -21.56
CA LEU A 163 14.55 8.79 -21.51
C LEU A 163 15.18 9.01 -22.89
N TYR A 164 14.43 8.75 -23.96
CA TYR A 164 14.94 8.89 -25.32
C TYR A 164 15.39 10.33 -25.61
N SER A 165 14.57 11.32 -25.20
CA SER A 165 14.88 12.75 -25.34
C SER A 165 16.02 13.21 -24.43
N ALA A 166 16.26 12.51 -23.31
CA ALA A 166 17.40 12.74 -22.42
C ALA A 166 18.73 12.16 -22.97
N GLY A 167 18.72 11.61 -24.19
CA GLY A 167 19.91 11.07 -24.85
C GLY A 167 20.11 9.57 -24.65
N VAL A 168 19.17 8.84 -24.04
CA VAL A 168 19.24 7.38 -23.91
C VAL A 168 18.84 6.73 -25.24
N ASN A 169 19.70 6.86 -26.24
CA ASN A 169 19.55 6.32 -27.58
C ASN A 169 20.94 6.11 -28.23
N PRO A 170 21.04 5.36 -29.34
CA PRO A 170 22.33 5.02 -29.96
C PRO A 170 23.16 6.22 -30.45
N LYS A 171 22.52 7.38 -30.70
CA LYS A 171 23.17 8.60 -31.18
C LYS A 171 23.41 9.63 -30.07
N GLY A 172 22.99 9.34 -28.84
CA GLY A 172 23.04 10.26 -27.71
C GLY A 172 24.22 9.95 -26.78
N LEU A 173 23.90 9.44 -25.60
CA LEU A 173 24.88 9.11 -24.56
C LEU A 173 25.75 7.91 -24.96
N THR A 174 26.91 7.80 -24.29
CA THR A 174 27.82 6.68 -24.51
C THR A 174 27.15 5.32 -24.21
N PRO A 175 27.55 4.23 -24.88
CA PRO A 175 27.01 2.89 -24.62
C PRO A 175 27.14 2.45 -23.15
N ILE A 176 28.20 2.87 -22.47
CA ILE A 176 28.43 2.59 -21.04
C ILE A 176 27.35 3.28 -20.20
N THR A 177 27.12 4.59 -20.42
CA THR A 177 26.09 5.35 -19.71
C THR A 177 24.69 4.78 -19.97
N ASN A 178 24.37 4.44 -21.23
CA ASN A 178 23.09 3.81 -21.60
C ASN A 178 22.89 2.48 -20.86
N THR A 179 23.93 1.66 -20.76
CA THR A 179 23.90 0.39 -20.05
C THR A 179 23.69 0.60 -18.54
N LEU A 180 24.32 1.61 -17.94
CA LEU A 180 24.13 1.95 -16.53
C LEU A 180 22.71 2.43 -16.24
N ILE A 181 22.15 3.29 -17.09
CA ILE A 181 20.76 3.78 -16.94
C ILE A 181 19.78 2.62 -17.08
N TRP A 182 19.99 1.73 -18.06
CA TRP A 182 19.19 0.52 -18.21
C TRP A 182 19.21 -0.33 -16.94
N LYS A 183 20.40 -0.68 -16.42
CA LYS A 183 20.57 -1.57 -15.27
C LYS A 183 20.12 -0.96 -13.94
N ARG A 184 20.29 0.35 -13.75
CA ARG A 184 20.05 1.03 -12.45
C ARG A 184 18.67 1.67 -12.34
N PHE A 185 18.02 2.00 -13.45
CA PHE A 185 16.75 2.73 -13.43
C PHE A 185 15.64 1.98 -14.16
N VAL A 186 15.84 1.67 -15.45
CA VAL A 186 14.77 1.08 -16.28
C VAL A 186 14.41 -0.32 -15.81
N LEU A 187 15.42 -1.19 -15.65
CA LEU A 187 15.22 -2.59 -15.27
C LEU A 187 14.64 -2.74 -13.85
N PRO A 188 15.17 -2.09 -12.78
CA PRO A 188 14.58 -2.21 -11.45
C PRO A 188 13.13 -1.71 -11.38
N THR A 189 12.81 -0.63 -12.10
CA THR A 189 11.44 -0.09 -12.11
C THR A 189 10.43 -1.05 -12.76
N ALA A 190 10.88 -1.83 -13.75
CA ALA A 190 10.07 -2.83 -14.43
C ALA A 190 9.96 -4.14 -13.64
N LEU A 191 11.00 -4.52 -12.91
CA LEU A 191 11.04 -5.71 -12.07
C LEU A 191 10.37 -5.52 -10.70
N TYR A 192 9.88 -4.32 -10.40
CA TYR A 192 9.11 -4.08 -9.19
C TYR A 192 7.91 -5.04 -9.11
N SER A 193 7.82 -5.77 -7.99
CA SER A 193 6.83 -6.81 -7.74
C SER A 193 6.88 -8.02 -8.70
N CYS A 194 8.07 -8.41 -9.14
CA CYS A 194 8.24 -9.62 -9.95
C CYS A 194 8.01 -10.92 -9.15
N GLU A 195 8.10 -10.88 -7.83
CA GLU A 195 7.85 -12.01 -6.93
C GLU A 195 6.41 -12.55 -7.01
N VAL A 196 5.45 -11.74 -7.48
CA VAL A 196 4.05 -12.14 -7.67
C VAL A 196 3.70 -12.49 -9.12
N TRP A 197 4.70 -12.68 -9.99
CA TRP A 197 4.52 -13.14 -11.37
C TRP A 197 4.52 -14.67 -11.41
N GLY A 198 3.41 -15.29 -10.98
CA GLY A 198 3.27 -16.75 -10.89
C GLY A 198 3.27 -17.53 -12.22
N GLN A 199 3.19 -16.87 -13.37
CA GLN A 199 3.37 -17.51 -14.68
C GLN A 199 4.16 -16.57 -15.60
N LEU A 200 5.48 -16.75 -15.64
CA LEU A 200 6.21 -16.53 -16.88
C LEU A 200 5.93 -17.78 -17.69
N SER A 201 4.97 -17.74 -18.62
CA SER A 201 4.71 -18.87 -19.52
C SER A 201 6.05 -19.36 -20.06
N LYS A 202 6.29 -20.67 -19.96
CA LYS A 202 7.36 -21.35 -20.68
C LYS A 202 7.32 -20.85 -22.12
N PHE A 203 8.39 -20.17 -22.55
CA PHE A 203 8.65 -19.97 -23.97
C PHE A 203 8.87 -21.33 -24.62
#